data_AF-A0A7Z9WWS5-F1
#
_entry.id   AF-A0A7Z9WWS5-F1
#
_cell.length_a   1.000
_cell.length_b   1.000
_cell.length_c   1.000
_cell.angle_alpha   90.00
_cell.angle_beta   90.00
_cell.angle_gamma   90.00
#
_symmetry.space_group_name_H-M   'P 1'
#
loop_
_entity.id
_entity.type
_entity.pdbx_description
1 polymer ?
#
loop_
_entity_poly.entity_id
_entity_poly.type
_entity_poly.pdbx_seq_one_letter_code
_entity_poly.pdbx_strand_id
1 'polypeptide(L)' 'MSPTIFPKREYRSDIDGIRALAVLSVLIFHINPSLLPGGFLGVDVFFVISGYLITNIIFQENHLGTFSFLHFYVR' A
#
# COMPACT_ATOMS: atom_id res chain seq x y z
N MET A 1 31.39 -5.35 17.95
CA MET A 1 30.04 -5.70 17.45
C MET A 1 29.35 -4.41 17.06
N SER A 2 29.32 -4.09 15.76
CA SER A 2 28.63 -2.88 15.27
C SER A 2 27.11 -3.14 15.25
N PRO A 3 26.28 -2.22 15.75
CA PRO A 3 24.83 -2.36 15.63
C PRO A 3 24.45 -2.25 14.15
N THR A 4 23.81 -3.29 13.62
CA THR A 4 23.18 -3.24 12.29
C THR A 4 21.99 -2.30 12.36
N ILE A 5 22.19 -1.05 11.93
CA ILE A 5 21.12 -0.07 11.78
C ILE A 5 20.28 -0.50 10.57
N PHE A 6 19.18 -1.21 10.82
CA PHE A 6 18.18 -1.43 9.78
C PHE A 6 17.55 -0.07 9.43
N PRO A 7 17.60 0.37 8.17
CA PRO A 7 16.99 1.63 7.78
C PRO A 7 15.50 1.59 8.15
N LYS A 8 15.07 2.51 9.01
CA LYS A 8 13.67 2.68 9.36
C LYS A 8 12.94 3.06 8.08
N ARG A 9 12.02 2.20 7.64
CA ARG A 9 11.21 2.45 6.44
C ARG A 9 10.49 3.78 6.60
N GLU A 10 10.78 4.73 5.72
CA GLU A 10 10.19 6.06 5.78
C GLU A 10 8.69 5.95 5.52
N TYR A 11 7.88 6.37 6.50
CA TYR A 11 6.44 6.29 6.41
C TYR A 11 5.91 7.36 5.45
N ARG A 12 5.27 6.92 4.37
CA ARG A 12 4.77 7.78 3.29
C ARG A 12 3.28 8.05 3.46
N SER A 13 2.96 9.01 4.32
CA SER A 13 1.59 9.45 4.61
C SER A 13 0.84 9.96 3.36
N ASP A 14 1.56 10.50 2.38
CA ASP A 14 1.05 10.91 1.08
C ASP A 14 0.41 9.74 0.31
N ILE A 15 1.09 8.59 0.29
CA ILE A 15 0.62 7.39 -0.42
C ILE A 15 -0.62 6.79 0.27
N ASP A 16 -0.63 6.77 1.61
CA ASP A 16 -1.79 6.32 2.37
C ASP A 16 -3.00 7.26 2.19
N GLY A 17 -2.77 8.57 2.07
CA GLY A 17 -3.82 9.54 1.74
C GLY A 17 -4.47 9.28 0.37
N ILE A 18 -3.67 8.95 -0.65
CA ILE A 18 -4.20 8.58 -1.97
C ILE A 18 -5.01 7.28 -1.90
N ARG A 19 -4.55 6.28 -1.13
CA ARG A 19 -5.31 5.04 -0.90
C ARG A 19 -6.64 5.32 -0.20
N ALA A 20 -6.65 6.19 0.81
CA ALA A 20 -7.87 6.59 1.50
C ALA A 20 -8.86 7.27 0.54
N LEU A 21 -8.38 8.18 -0.32
CA LEU A 21 -9.20 8.83 -1.35
C LEU A 21 -9.78 7.83 -2.36
N ALA A 22 -9.00 6.82 -2.74
CA ALA A 22 -9.46 5.75 -3.62
C ALA A 22 -10.60 4.95 -2.97
N VAL A 23 -10.47 4.58 -1.68
CA VAL A 23 -11.55 3.91 -0.93
C VAL A 23 -12.78 4.80 -0.79
N LEU A 24 -12.62 6.08 -0.45
CA LEU A 24 -13.72 7.05 -0.39
C LEU A 24 -14.49 7.15 -1.71
N SER A 25 -13.77 7.16 -2.83
CA SER A 25 -14.39 7.18 -4.17
C SER A 25 -15.25 5.94 -4.43
N VAL A 26 -14.78 4.77 -4.00
CA VAL A 26 -15.53 3.50 -4.10
C VAL A 26 -16.76 3.54 -3.20
N LEU A 27 -16.64 4.05 -1.97
CA LEU A 27 -17.76 4.15 -1.03
C LEU A 27 -18.86 5.07 -1.58
N ILE A 28 -18.51 6.24 -2.13
CA ILE A 28 -19.48 7.17 -2.73
C ILE A 28 -20.22 6.51 -3.90
N PHE A 29 -19.50 5.80 -4.77
CA PHE A 29 -20.10 5.06 -5.89
C PHE A 29 -21.10 3.99 -5.43
N HIS A 30 -20.80 3.29 -4.34
CA HIS A 30 -21.72 2.28 -3.78
C HIS A 30 -22.97 2.88 -3.13
N ILE A 31 -22.91 4.11 -2.60
CA ILE A 31 -24.08 4.80 -2.03
C ILE A 31 -25.03 5.21 -3.15
N ASN A 32 -24.50 5.87 -4.18
CA ASN A 32 -25.28 6.25 -5.35
C ASN A 32 -24.35 6.39 -6.57
N PRO A 33 -24.45 5.48 -7.56
CA PRO A 33 -23.63 5.53 -8.76
C PRO A 33 -23.74 6.83 -9.54
N SER A 34 -24.86 7.57 -9.44
CA SER A 34 -25.03 8.85 -10.13
C SER A 34 -24.21 9.99 -9.52
N LEU A 35 -23.79 9.90 -8.24
CA LEU A 35 -22.98 10.94 -7.60
C LEU A 35 -21.53 10.93 -8.10
N LEU A 36 -20.98 9.73 -8.34
CA LEU A 36 -19.63 9.55 -8.84
C LEU A 36 -19.55 8.31 -9.74
N PRO A 37 -20.02 8.38 -11.00
CA PRO A 37 -20.12 7.22 -11.90
C PRO A 37 -18.80 6.48 -12.15
N GLY A 38 -17.66 7.16 -11.99
CA GLY A 38 -16.33 6.59 -12.11
C GLY A 38 -15.69 6.13 -10.80
N GLY A 39 -16.41 6.16 -9.66
CA GLY A 39 -15.83 5.87 -8.35
C GLY A 39 -15.35 4.44 -8.17
N PHE A 40 -15.82 3.49 -9.01
CA PHE A 40 -15.32 2.11 -9.04
C PHE A 40 -13.82 2.02 -9.40
N LEU A 41 -13.27 3.00 -10.14
CA LEU A 41 -11.84 3.07 -10.47
C LEU A 41 -10.96 3.20 -9.21
N GLY A 42 -11.52 3.64 -8.09
CA GLY A 42 -10.81 3.66 -6.81
C GLY A 42 -10.35 2.26 -6.37
N VAL A 43 -11.04 1.19 -6.80
CA VAL A 43 -10.60 -0.19 -6.54
C VAL A 43 -9.26 -0.46 -7.22
N ASP A 44 -9.16 -0.14 -8.51
CA ASP A 44 -7.94 -0.36 -9.30
C ASP A 44 -6.77 0.47 -8.76
N VAL A 45 -7.02 1.76 -8.47
CA VAL A 45 -6.00 2.66 -7.90
C VAL A 45 -5.51 2.15 -6.55
N PHE A 46 -6.40 1.72 -5.66
CA PHE A 46 -6.03 1.19 -4.35
C PHE A 46 -5.15 -0.06 -4.46
N PHE A 47 -5.52 -1.01 -5.33
CA PHE A 47 -4.77 -2.24 -5.49
C PHE A 47 -3.43 -2.03 -6.19
N VAL A 48 -3.34 -1.16 -7.20
CA VAL A 48 -2.08 -0.83 -7.86
C VAL A 48 -1.09 -0.20 -6.88
N ILE A 49 -1.53 0.77 -6.09
CA ILE A 49 -0.67 1.43 -5.09
C ILE A 49 -0.24 0.44 -4.01
N SER A 50 -1.17 -0.38 -3.50
CA SER A 50 -0.87 -1.38 -2.48
C SER A 50 0.10 -2.43 -3.01
N GLY A 51 -0.09 -2.90 -4.25
CA GLY A 51 0.80 -3.85 -4.91
C GLY A 51 2.20 -3.28 -5.13
N TYR A 52 2.32 -2.01 -5.53
CA TYR A 52 3.61 -1.33 -5.65
C TYR A 52 4.34 -1.28 -4.30
N LEU A 53 3.66 -0.88 -3.22
CA LEU A 53 4.25 -0.82 -1.89
C LEU A 53 4.68 -2.21 -1.39
N ILE A 54 3.80 -3.20 -1.48
CA ILE A 54 4.09 -4.58 -1.07
C ILE A 54 5.30 -5.12 -1.84
N THR A 55 5.33 -4.94 -3.15
CA THR A 55 6.44 -5.42 -3.98
C THR A 55 7.74 -4.71 -3.62
N ASN A 56 7.72 -3.40 -3.39
CA ASN A 56 8.90 -2.64 -2.97
C ASN A 56 9.45 -3.14 -1.62
N ILE A 57 8.55 -3.48 -0.68
CA ILE A 57 8.92 -4.05 0.62
C ILE A 57 9.64 -5.39 0.45
N ILE A 58 9.04 -6.31 -0.30
CA ILE A 58 9.60 -7.63 -0.57
C ILE A 58 10.94 -7.49 -1.30
N PHE A 59 11.00 -6.62 -2.31
CA PHE A 59 12.21 -6.39 -3.10
C PHE A 59 13.37 -5.89 -2.24
N GLN A 60 13.14 -4.91 -1.35
CA GLN A 60 14.16 -4.40 -0.44
C GLN A 60 14.62 -5.46 0.58
N GLU A 61 13.69 -6.17 1.23
CA GLU A 61 14.03 -7.21 2.21
C GLU A 61 14.78 -8.38 1.55
N ASN A 62 14.42 -8.73 0.31
CA ASN A 62 15.07 -9.77 -0.48
C ASN A 62 16.47 -9.36 -0.93
N HIS A 63 16.65 -8.11 -1.38
CA HIS A 63 17.98 -7.58 -1.72
C HIS A 63 18.93 -7.58 -0.51
N LEU A 64 18.41 -7.35 0.69
CA LEU A 64 19.17 -7.42 1.94
C LEU A 64 19.37 -8.86 2.46
N GLY A 65 18.78 -9.87 1.82
CA GLY A 65 18.84 -11.28 2.27
C GLY A 65 18.08 -11.54 3.57
N THR A 66 17.18 -10.64 3.97
CA THR A 66 16.44 -10.68 5.25
C THR A 66 14.96 -11.03 5.09
N PHE A 67 14.51 -11.27 3.85
CA PHE A 67 13.12 -11.57 3.57
C PHE A 67 12.70 -12.89 4.21
N SER A 68 11.56 -12.86 4.89
CA SER A 68 10.90 -14.04 5.46
C SER A 68 9.40 -13.94 5.22
N PHE A 69 8.83 -14.97 4.59
CA PHE A 69 7.40 -15.04 4.31
C PHE A 69 6.57 -14.93 5.59
N LEU A 70 6.96 -15.64 6.65
CA LEU A 70 6.22 -15.64 7.91
C LEU A 70 6.21 -14.24 8.54
N HIS A 71 7.36 -13.57 8.56
CA HIS A 71 7.49 -12.22 9.12
C HIS A 71 6.73 -11.17 8.28
N PHE A 72 6.68 -11.36 6.96
CA PHE A 72 5.95 -10.49 6.05
C PHE A 72 4.42 -10.54 6.31
N TYR A 73 3.83 -11.72 6.47
CA TYR A 73 2.37 -11.88 6.66
C TYR A 73 1.85 -11.53 8.06
N VAL A 74 2.70 -11.55 9.10
CA VAL A 74 2.31 -11.24 10.49
C VAL A 74 2.28 -9.72 10.77
N ARG A 75 2.92 -8.92 9.93
CA ARG A 75 2.97 -7.46 10.06
C ARG A 75 1.66 -6.81 9.63
#